data_AF-A0A1G4PV23-F1
#
_entry.id   AF-A0A1G4PV23-F1
#
_cell.length_a   1.000
_cell.length_b   1.000
_cell.length_c   1.000
_cell.angle_alpha   90.00
_cell.angle_beta   90.00
_cell.angle_gamma   90.00
#
_symmetry.space_group_name_H-M   'P 1'
#
loop_
_entity.id
_entity.type
_entity.pdbx_description
1 polymer ?
#
loop_
_entity_poly.entity_id
_entity_poly.type
_entity_poly.pdbx_seq_one_letter_code
_entity_poly.pdbx_strand_id
1 'polypeptide(L)'
;MMMVYKSKRGFTLLEMMLSIAIITIVSGCLVSLIVAIKDSYLSTYNSDDSADYAMLFAEGFENSFLAKAQGNDTTKKEWVWNVQKKKNSDNVEQDTLCCNNDPVFSLKQMSVTRKNESTPRAKWLIKMVYGWDSSSNVVSYTIYVIDNYYNPGHIKCVYNGGFAIPHLNDKDFHKGDITVTAADADHDGGAIKFKMS
;
A
#
# COMPACT_ATOMS: atom_id res chain seq x y z
N MET A 1 -77.08 1.89 -29.30
CA MET A 1 -75.78 1.73 -28.62
C MET A 1 -74.95 2.98 -28.92
N MET A 2 -74.94 3.94 -28.01
CA MET A 2 -74.34 5.26 -28.22
C MET A 2 -72.87 5.20 -27.77
N MET A 3 -71.94 5.23 -28.71
CA MET A 3 -70.50 5.27 -28.40
C MET A 3 -70.13 6.67 -27.88
N VAL A 4 -69.86 6.77 -26.60
CA VAL A 4 -69.27 7.97 -25.99
C VAL A 4 -67.80 8.02 -26.38
N TYR A 5 -67.45 8.87 -27.34
CA TYR A 5 -66.04 9.16 -27.68
C TYR A 5 -65.41 9.96 -26.54
N LYS A 6 -64.55 9.30 -25.75
CA LYS A 6 -63.76 9.94 -24.69
C LYS A 6 -62.66 10.78 -25.35
N SER A 7 -62.81 12.09 -25.38
CA SER A 7 -61.80 13.02 -25.89
C SER A 7 -60.49 12.83 -25.13
N LYS A 8 -59.42 12.46 -25.83
CA LYS A 8 -58.07 12.40 -25.28
C LYS A 8 -57.53 13.83 -25.26
N ARG A 9 -57.26 14.39 -24.07
CA ARG A 9 -56.52 15.65 -23.94
C ARG A 9 -55.13 15.44 -24.55
N GLY A 10 -54.85 16.10 -25.67
CA GLY A 10 -53.54 16.08 -26.31
C GLY A 10 -52.55 16.91 -25.50
N PHE A 11 -51.31 16.43 -25.38
CA PHE A 11 -50.23 17.21 -24.80
C PHE A 11 -49.95 18.43 -25.67
N THR A 12 -49.75 19.57 -25.02
CA THR A 12 -49.39 20.81 -25.72
C THR A 12 -47.92 20.77 -26.15
N LEU A 13 -47.57 21.49 -27.22
CA LEU A 13 -46.19 21.57 -27.69
C LEU A 13 -45.24 22.11 -26.60
N LEU A 14 -45.74 23.02 -25.75
CA LEU A 14 -45.01 23.56 -24.60
C LEU A 14 -44.66 22.47 -23.58
N GLU A 15 -45.60 21.60 -23.23
CA GLU A 15 -45.35 20.48 -22.30
C GLU A 15 -44.29 19.52 -22.84
N MET A 16 -44.26 19.27 -24.16
CA MET A 16 -43.25 18.42 -24.79
C MET A 16 -41.86 19.06 -24.75
N MET A 17 -41.74 20.36 -25.04
CA MET A 17 -40.46 21.07 -24.95
C MET A 17 -39.93 21.12 -23.51
N LEU A 18 -40.81 21.38 -22.55
CA LEU A 18 -40.46 21.38 -21.13
C LEU A 18 -39.96 20.00 -20.68
N SER A 19 -40.63 18.94 -21.12
CA SER A 19 -40.24 17.56 -20.79
C SER A 19 -38.84 17.23 -21.32
N ILE A 20 -38.52 17.60 -22.57
CA ILE A 20 -37.19 17.38 -23.16
C ILE A 20 -36.11 18.19 -22.42
N ALA A 21 -36.41 19.44 -22.05
CA ALA A 21 -35.48 20.27 -21.27
C ALA A 21 -35.17 19.64 -19.91
N ILE A 22 -36.19 19.12 -19.21
CA ILE A 22 -35.99 18.43 -17.94
C ILE A 22 -35.16 17.16 -18.13
N ILE A 23 -35.48 16.33 -19.13
CA ILE A 23 -34.76 15.07 -19.40
C ILE A 23 -33.28 15.35 -19.68
N THR A 24 -32.96 16.33 -20.53
CA THR A 24 -31.57 16.66 -20.87
C THR A 24 -30.76 17.13 -19.65
N ILE A 25 -31.34 17.97 -18.79
CA ILE A 25 -30.71 18.41 -17.55
C ILE A 25 -30.48 17.22 -16.61
N VAL A 26 -31.50 16.38 -16.39
CA VAL A 26 -31.41 15.21 -15.52
C VAL A 26 -30.37 14.22 -16.02
N SER A 27 -30.35 13.92 -17.32
CA SER A 27 -29.37 13.01 -17.93
C SER A 27 -27.94 13.54 -17.79
N GLY A 28 -27.72 14.84 -17.98
CA GLY A 28 -26.41 15.46 -17.77
C GLY A 28 -25.92 15.29 -16.33
N CYS A 29 -26.78 15.59 -15.35
CA CYS A 29 -26.46 15.44 -13.93
C CYS A 29 -26.16 13.98 -13.55
N LEU A 30 -26.91 13.01 -14.10
CA LEU A 30 -26.69 11.58 -13.84
C LEU A 30 -25.31 11.10 -14.33
N VAL A 31 -24.87 11.54 -15.51
CA VAL A 31 -23.55 11.15 -16.04
C VAL A 31 -22.43 11.69 -15.14
N SER A 32 -22.50 12.96 -14.74
CA SER A 32 -21.52 13.55 -13.81
C SER A 32 -21.50 12.82 -12.46
N LEU A 33 -22.68 12.45 -11.94
CA LEU A 33 -22.79 11.69 -10.71
C LEU A 33 -22.15 10.29 -10.84
N ILE A 34 -22.40 9.58 -11.93
CA ILE A 34 -21.82 8.25 -12.18
C ILE A 34 -20.28 8.34 -12.23
N VAL A 35 -19.73 9.34 -12.91
CA VAL A 35 -18.27 9.55 -12.97
C VAL A 35 -17.71 9.84 -11.58
N ALA A 36 -18.35 10.73 -10.81
CA ALA A 36 -17.92 11.07 -9.46
C ALA A 36 -17.94 9.85 -8.51
N ILE A 37 -18.98 9.01 -8.57
CA ILE A 37 -19.07 7.78 -7.78
C ILE A 37 -17.95 6.81 -8.16
N LYS A 38 -17.70 6.63 -9.45
CA LYS A 38 -16.64 5.74 -9.94
C LYS A 38 -15.26 6.20 -9.46
N ASP A 39 -14.96 7.49 -9.59
CA ASP A 39 -13.67 8.04 -9.18
C ASP A 39 -13.48 7.96 -7.66
N SER A 40 -14.55 8.24 -6.89
CA SER A 40 -14.54 8.07 -5.44
C SER A 40 -14.27 6.61 -5.05
N TYR A 41 -14.95 5.65 -5.66
CA TYR A 41 -14.75 4.23 -5.38
C TYR A 41 -13.32 3.78 -5.66
N LEU A 42 -12.75 4.17 -6.81
CA LEU A 42 -11.37 3.86 -7.16
C LEU A 42 -10.37 4.49 -6.19
N SER A 43 -10.65 5.72 -5.73
CA SER A 43 -9.80 6.39 -4.75
C SER A 43 -9.80 5.66 -3.41
N THR A 44 -10.98 5.32 -2.88
CA THR A 44 -11.10 4.56 -1.62
C THR A 44 -10.44 3.20 -1.73
N TYR A 45 -10.73 2.45 -2.80
CA TYR A 45 -10.12 1.14 -3.04
C TYR A 45 -8.59 1.22 -3.06
N ASN A 46 -8.00 2.22 -3.73
CA ASN A 46 -6.56 2.39 -3.76
C ASN A 46 -5.97 2.81 -2.41
N SER A 47 -6.70 3.60 -1.63
CA SER A 47 -6.30 4.01 -0.29
C SER A 47 -6.25 2.79 0.64
N ASP A 48 -7.32 2.00 0.68
CA ASP A 48 -7.44 0.82 1.53
C ASP A 48 -6.38 -0.23 1.15
N ASP A 49 -6.28 -0.56 -0.14
CA ASP A 49 -5.27 -1.49 -0.65
C ASP A 49 -3.85 -1.03 -0.29
N SER A 50 -3.53 0.27 -0.45
CA SER A 50 -2.21 0.79 -0.08
C SER A 50 -1.92 0.72 1.43
N ALA A 51 -2.95 0.90 2.27
CA ALA A 51 -2.80 0.77 3.72
C ALA A 51 -2.57 -0.69 4.14
N ASP A 52 -3.29 -1.64 3.53
CA ASP A 52 -3.10 -3.07 3.76
C ASP A 52 -1.67 -3.52 3.44
N TYR A 53 -1.10 -3.05 2.32
CA TYR A 53 0.30 -3.32 2.00
C TYR A 53 1.25 -2.72 3.04
N ALA A 54 1.00 -1.49 3.49
CA ALA A 54 1.85 -0.87 4.51
C ALA A 54 1.83 -1.68 5.82
N MET A 55 0.65 -2.12 6.25
CA MET A 55 0.46 -2.95 7.45
C MET A 55 1.12 -4.33 7.32
N LEU A 56 1.03 -4.99 6.16
CA LEU A 56 1.71 -6.26 5.93
C LEU A 56 3.23 -6.14 6.03
N PHE A 57 3.80 -5.05 5.51
CA PHE A 57 5.24 -4.79 5.65
C PHE A 57 5.62 -4.48 7.10
N ALA A 58 4.77 -3.75 7.83
CA ALA A 58 4.94 -3.47 9.24
C ALA A 58 4.98 -4.78 10.04
N GLU A 59 3.92 -5.59 9.97
CA GLU A 59 3.85 -6.87 10.69
C GLU A 59 4.97 -7.83 10.28
N GLY A 60 5.31 -7.89 8.99
CA GLY A 60 6.42 -8.70 8.51
C GLY A 60 7.75 -8.28 9.13
N PHE A 61 8.01 -6.98 9.19
CA PHE A 61 9.21 -6.44 9.83
C PHE A 61 9.23 -6.71 11.32
N GLU A 62 8.16 -6.38 12.06
CA GLU A 62 8.07 -6.59 13.50
C GLU A 62 8.27 -8.05 13.88
N ASN A 63 7.53 -8.95 13.22
CA ASN A 63 7.62 -10.39 13.48
C ASN A 63 9.01 -10.93 13.15
N SER A 64 9.61 -10.50 12.04
CA SER A 64 10.98 -10.90 11.67
C SER A 64 12.00 -10.40 12.67
N PHE A 65 11.88 -9.14 13.08
CA PHE A 65 12.77 -8.52 14.04
C PHE A 65 12.70 -9.25 15.38
N LEU A 66 11.50 -9.42 15.93
CA LEU A 66 11.30 -10.10 17.21
C LEU A 66 11.79 -11.56 17.16
N ALA A 67 11.50 -12.29 16.08
CA ALA A 67 11.97 -13.66 15.91
C ALA A 67 13.50 -13.76 15.88
N LYS A 68 14.20 -12.76 15.31
CA LYS A 68 15.67 -12.72 15.31
C LYS A 68 16.25 -12.22 16.63
N ALA A 69 15.61 -11.26 17.28
CA ALA A 69 16.03 -10.76 18.59
C ALA A 69 15.90 -11.82 19.71
N GLN A 70 14.90 -12.70 19.61
CA GLN A 70 14.65 -13.79 20.57
C GLN A 70 15.28 -15.13 20.14
N GLY A 71 15.76 -15.23 18.91
CA GLY A 71 16.27 -16.47 18.34
C GLY A 71 17.68 -16.83 18.83
N ASN A 72 17.92 -18.12 19.05
CA ASN A 72 19.24 -18.67 19.40
C ASN A 72 20.19 -18.81 18.18
N ASP A 73 19.93 -18.10 17.08
CA ASP A 73 20.69 -18.25 15.84
C ASP A 73 22.04 -17.52 15.96
N THR A 74 23.02 -18.22 16.53
CA THR A 74 24.39 -17.74 16.77
C THR A 74 25.26 -17.71 15.52
N THR A 75 24.74 -18.16 14.36
CA THR A 75 25.55 -18.27 13.14
C THR A 75 25.77 -16.94 12.44
N LYS A 76 24.83 -16.00 12.53
CA LYS A 76 24.96 -14.66 11.95
C LYS A 76 25.13 -13.63 13.06
N LYS A 77 26.27 -12.96 13.05
CA LYS A 77 26.58 -11.80 13.89
C LYS A 77 25.90 -10.52 13.41
N GLU A 78 25.19 -10.55 12.29
CA GLU A 78 24.53 -9.36 11.77
C GLU A 78 23.24 -9.73 11.03
N TRP A 79 22.14 -9.02 11.32
CA TRP A 79 20.86 -9.07 10.62
C TRP A 79 20.65 -7.77 9.85
N VAL A 80 20.06 -7.81 8.67
CA VAL A 80 19.87 -6.60 7.85
C VAL A 80 18.49 -6.66 7.26
N TRP A 81 17.63 -5.72 7.64
CA TRP A 81 16.33 -5.59 6.99
C TRP A 81 16.40 -4.52 5.91
N ASN A 82 15.97 -4.88 4.71
CA ASN A 82 15.87 -3.96 3.59
C ASN A 82 14.75 -4.39 2.65
N VAL A 83 14.23 -3.42 1.89
CA VAL A 83 13.29 -3.69 0.81
C VAL A 83 14.09 -3.86 -0.47
N GLN A 84 13.98 -5.03 -1.09
CA GLN A 84 14.71 -5.37 -2.31
C GLN A 84 13.73 -5.70 -3.43
N LYS A 85 14.11 -5.36 -4.67
CA LYS A 85 13.39 -5.83 -5.85
C LYS A 85 13.64 -7.31 -6.05
N LYS A 86 12.58 -8.10 -6.04
CA LYS A 86 12.61 -9.54 -6.36
C LYS A 86 11.53 -9.87 -7.37
N LYS A 87 11.79 -10.88 -8.20
CA LYS A 87 10.78 -11.39 -9.14
C LYS A 87 9.83 -12.33 -8.41
N ASN A 88 8.53 -12.13 -8.61
CA ASN A 88 7.52 -13.07 -8.14
C ASN A 88 7.39 -14.28 -9.08
N SER A 89 6.45 -15.19 -8.79
CA SER A 89 6.14 -16.36 -9.63
C SER A 89 5.81 -16.01 -11.08
N ASP A 90 5.33 -14.80 -11.30
CA ASP A 90 4.85 -14.29 -12.59
C ASP A 90 5.96 -13.48 -13.29
N ASN A 91 7.22 -13.57 -12.82
CA ASN A 91 8.40 -12.84 -13.30
C ASN A 91 8.29 -11.31 -13.23
N VAL A 92 7.38 -10.78 -12.43
CA VAL A 92 7.21 -9.34 -12.19
C VAL A 92 8.12 -8.92 -11.05
N GLU A 93 8.91 -7.87 -11.28
CA GLU A 93 9.70 -7.25 -10.21
C GLU A 93 8.78 -6.54 -9.22
N GLN A 94 8.92 -6.90 -7.95
CA GLN A 94 8.18 -6.34 -6.83
C GLN A 94 9.11 -6.08 -5.65
N ASP A 95 8.78 -5.07 -4.87
CA ASP A 95 9.48 -4.75 -3.65
C ASP A 95 9.12 -5.79 -2.58
N THR A 96 10.15 -6.41 -1.99
CA THR A 96 10.02 -7.50 -1.01
C THR A 96 10.88 -7.18 0.20
N LEU A 97 10.30 -7.23 1.40
CA LEU A 97 11.05 -7.12 2.64
C LEU A 97 11.95 -8.36 2.79
N CYS A 98 13.25 -8.11 2.95
CA CYS A 98 14.26 -9.14 3.11
C CYS A 98 15.02 -8.94 4.42
N CYS A 99 15.40 -10.05 5.04
CA CYS A 99 16.34 -10.11 6.15
C CYS A 99 17.60 -10.83 5.65
N ASN A 100 18.75 -10.15 5.59
CA ASN A 100 20.00 -10.71 5.05
C ASN A 100 19.86 -11.31 3.64
N ASN A 101 19.12 -10.64 2.75
CA ASN A 101 18.74 -11.08 1.40
C ASN A 101 17.75 -12.26 1.35
N ASP A 102 17.34 -12.83 2.47
CA ASP A 102 16.28 -13.85 2.51
C ASP A 102 14.92 -13.15 2.63
N PRO A 103 13.91 -13.50 1.80
CA PRO A 103 12.60 -12.86 1.88
C PRO A 103 11.95 -13.17 3.23
N VAL A 104 11.50 -12.12 3.93
CA VAL A 104 10.79 -12.27 5.21
C VAL A 104 9.42 -12.91 4.99
N PHE A 105 8.76 -12.50 3.92
CA PHE A 105 7.50 -13.08 3.45
C PHE A 105 7.44 -13.02 1.92
N SER A 106 6.61 -13.87 1.34
CA SER A 106 6.31 -13.83 -0.09
C SER A 106 4.96 -13.18 -0.29
N LEU A 107 4.97 -12.02 -0.94
CA LEU A 107 3.77 -11.27 -1.26
C LEU A 107 3.41 -11.49 -2.73
N LYS A 108 2.13 -11.69 -3.04
CA LYS A 108 1.66 -11.63 -4.41
C LYS A 108 1.03 -10.27 -4.65
N GLN A 109 1.82 -9.31 -5.14
CA GLN A 109 1.30 -7.99 -5.47
C GLN A 109 0.48 -8.03 -6.76
N MET A 110 -0.53 -7.15 -6.83
CA MET A 110 -1.24 -6.91 -8.08
C MET A 110 -0.25 -6.39 -9.12
N SER A 111 -0.20 -7.09 -10.27
CA SER A 111 0.59 -6.67 -11.42
C SER A 111 -0.28 -5.82 -12.34
N VAL A 112 0.28 -4.69 -12.78
CA VAL A 112 -0.41 -3.73 -13.65
C VAL A 112 0.42 -3.48 -14.90
N THR A 113 -0.28 -3.30 -16.01
CA THR A 113 0.34 -2.96 -17.30
C THR A 113 -0.26 -1.63 -17.75
N ARG A 114 0.59 -0.61 -17.91
CA ARG A 114 0.13 0.70 -18.39
C ARG A 114 -0.20 0.61 -19.88
N LYS A 115 -1.11 1.47 -20.36
CA LYS A 115 -1.62 1.45 -21.75
C LYS A 115 -0.52 1.48 -22.84
N ASN A 116 0.67 2.01 -22.51
CA ASN A 116 1.81 2.15 -23.42
C ASN A 116 3.02 1.29 -23.01
N GLU A 117 2.86 0.34 -22.09
CA GLU A 117 3.95 -0.54 -21.63
C GLU A 117 3.56 -2.00 -21.92
N SER A 118 4.52 -2.81 -22.37
CA SER A 118 4.32 -4.26 -22.60
C SER A 118 4.72 -5.09 -21.37
N THR A 119 5.52 -4.52 -20.49
CA THR A 119 6.02 -5.19 -19.29
C THR A 119 5.11 -4.92 -18.10
N PRO A 120 4.52 -5.96 -17.48
CA PRO A 120 3.80 -5.80 -16.22
C PRO A 120 4.75 -5.33 -15.12
N ARG A 121 4.25 -4.48 -14.23
CA ARG A 121 4.98 -3.97 -13.05
C ARG A 121 4.14 -4.18 -11.80
N ALA A 122 4.78 -4.23 -10.65
CA ALA A 122 4.08 -4.11 -9.38
C ALA A 122 3.30 -2.79 -9.30
N LYS A 123 2.04 -2.84 -8.86
CA LYS A 123 1.19 -1.66 -8.65
C LYS A 123 1.78 -0.70 -7.63
N TRP A 124 2.37 -1.24 -6.57
CA TRP A 124 2.92 -0.49 -5.45
C TRP A 124 4.43 -0.61 -5.42
N LEU A 125 5.09 0.52 -5.18
CA LEU A 125 6.49 0.55 -4.76
C LEU A 125 6.52 0.80 -3.27
N ILE A 126 7.39 0.09 -2.56
CA ILE A 126 7.49 0.14 -1.11
C ILE A 126 8.86 0.67 -0.72
N LYS A 127 8.88 1.68 0.13
CA LYS A 127 10.10 2.13 0.82
C LYS A 127 9.89 2.02 2.31
N MET A 128 10.91 1.56 3.02
CA MET A 128 10.86 1.43 4.46
C MET A 128 12.10 2.09 5.06
N VAL A 129 11.89 2.91 6.07
CA VAL A 129 12.92 3.53 6.88
C VAL A 129 12.67 3.12 8.33
N TYR A 130 13.70 2.75 9.06
CA TYR A 130 13.56 2.44 10.47
C TYR A 130 14.78 2.89 11.26
N GLY A 131 14.57 3.09 12.56
CA GLY A 131 15.58 3.51 13.51
C GLY A 131 15.28 2.94 14.89
N TRP A 132 16.31 2.91 15.73
CA TRP A 132 16.22 2.48 17.11
C TRP A 132 16.61 3.63 18.01
N ASP A 133 15.80 3.86 19.03
CA ASP A 133 16.11 4.75 20.12
C ASP A 133 16.57 3.94 21.34
N SER A 134 17.86 4.01 21.64
CA SER A 134 18.47 3.30 22.77
C SER A 134 18.05 3.84 24.14
N SER A 135 17.52 5.07 24.20
CA SER A 135 17.03 5.65 25.46
C SER A 135 15.67 5.09 25.87
N SER A 136 14.82 4.77 24.89
CA SER A 136 13.47 4.24 25.09
C SER A 136 13.35 2.73 24.78
N ASN A 137 14.39 2.12 24.21
CA ASN A 137 14.38 0.75 23.67
C ASN A 137 13.25 0.50 22.66
N VAL A 138 12.91 1.54 21.89
CA VAL A 138 11.86 1.48 20.86
C VAL A 138 12.51 1.45 19.49
N VAL A 139 12.07 0.52 18.66
CA VAL A 139 12.32 0.56 17.22
C VAL A 139 11.14 1.29 16.58
N SER A 140 11.43 2.36 15.86
CA SER A 140 10.44 3.12 15.10
C SER A 140 10.69 2.91 13.61
N TYR A 141 9.62 2.88 12.83
CA TYR A 141 9.72 2.73 11.38
C TYR A 141 8.63 3.52 10.66
N THR A 142 8.94 3.89 9.43
CA THR A 142 8.04 4.52 8.47
C THR A 142 8.05 3.73 7.18
N ILE A 143 6.87 3.36 6.71
CA ILE A 143 6.66 2.68 5.45
C ILE A 143 5.93 3.63 4.50
N TYR A 144 6.51 3.83 3.33
CA TYR A 144 5.94 4.60 2.24
C TYR A 144 5.44 3.66 1.16
N VAL A 145 4.17 3.76 0.84
CA VAL A 145 3.56 3.07 -0.30
C VAL A 145 3.37 4.07 -1.41
N ILE A 146 4.07 3.85 -2.52
CA ILE A 146 4.17 4.75 -3.65
C ILE A 146 3.43 4.12 -4.83
N ASP A 147 2.57 4.91 -5.47
CA ASP A 147 1.84 4.47 -6.66
C ASP A 147 2.81 4.30 -7.83
N ASN A 148 2.71 3.18 -8.54
CA ASN A 148 3.46 2.87 -9.76
C ASN A 148 2.54 2.70 -10.97
N TYR A 149 1.27 3.06 -10.86
CA TYR A 149 0.27 2.88 -11.90
C TYR A 149 -0.39 4.18 -12.32
N TYR A 150 -1.24 4.75 -11.47
CA TYR A 150 -2.13 5.85 -11.86
C TYR A 150 -1.43 7.21 -11.77
N ASN A 151 -0.71 7.45 -10.66
CA ASN A 151 0.16 8.62 -10.49
C ASN A 151 1.56 8.19 -10.03
N PRO A 152 2.43 7.78 -10.96
CA PRO A 152 3.73 7.19 -10.65
C PRO A 152 4.61 8.10 -9.78
N GLY A 153 5.12 7.58 -8.67
CA GLY A 153 5.98 8.31 -7.74
C GLY A 153 5.22 9.08 -6.65
N HIS A 154 3.89 9.14 -6.71
CA HIS A 154 3.09 9.76 -5.66
C HIS A 154 2.94 8.82 -4.46
N ILE A 155 3.24 9.33 -3.26
CA ILE A 155 3.01 8.59 -2.00
C ILE A 155 1.50 8.47 -1.77
N LYS A 156 0.99 7.25 -1.65
CA LYS A 156 -0.43 6.97 -1.37
C LYS A 156 -0.68 6.74 0.10
N CYS A 157 0.21 6.01 0.75
CA CYS A 157 0.12 5.74 2.18
C CYS A 157 1.48 6.00 2.83
N VAL A 158 1.44 6.58 4.02
CA VAL A 158 2.56 6.64 4.96
C VAL A 158 2.08 5.98 6.24
N TYR A 159 2.71 4.87 6.60
CA TYR A 159 2.44 4.17 7.84
C TYR A 159 3.62 4.36 8.79
N ASN A 160 3.36 4.96 9.95
CA ASN A 160 4.33 5.11 11.01
C ASN A 160 3.99 4.12 12.11
N GLY A 161 4.98 3.33 12.51
CA GLY A 161 4.83 2.36 13.58
C GLY A 161 6.07 2.30 14.45
N GLY A 162 5.95 1.54 15.52
CA GLY A 162 7.07 1.25 16.38
C GLY A 162 6.68 0.28 17.47
N PHE A 163 7.67 -0.46 17.93
CA PHE A 163 7.51 -1.46 18.98
C PHE A 163 8.67 -1.35 19.96
N ALA A 164 8.35 -1.54 21.24
CA ALA A 164 9.35 -1.68 22.27
C ALA A 164 9.95 -3.08 22.22
N ILE A 165 11.26 -3.19 22.47
CA ILE A 165 11.93 -4.47 22.65
C ILE A 165 12.19 -4.64 24.15
N PRO A 166 11.27 -5.28 24.89
CA PRO A 166 11.47 -5.50 26.31
C PRO A 166 12.66 -6.44 26.52
N HIS A 167 13.43 -6.19 27.57
CA HIS A 167 14.59 -6.99 27.99
C HIS A 167 15.83 -6.97 27.07
N LEU A 168 15.96 -6.00 26.15
CA LEU A 168 17.15 -5.87 25.28
C LEU A 168 18.50 -5.87 26.06
N ASN A 169 18.50 -5.26 27.25
CA ASN A 169 19.67 -5.15 28.12
C ASN A 169 19.79 -6.30 29.14
N ASP A 170 18.85 -7.23 29.13
CA ASP A 170 18.84 -8.36 30.04
C ASP A 170 19.77 -9.44 29.47
N LYS A 171 20.94 -9.58 30.09
CA LYS A 171 22.03 -10.46 29.62
C LYS A 171 21.62 -11.94 29.53
N ASP A 172 20.55 -12.30 30.24
CA ASP A 172 19.98 -13.65 30.23
C ASP A 172 19.03 -13.91 29.06
N PHE A 173 18.56 -12.85 28.37
CA PHE A 173 17.56 -12.93 27.29
C PHE A 173 18.17 -12.79 25.89
N HIS A 174 19.33 -12.12 25.76
CA HIS A 174 19.99 -11.91 24.47
C HIS A 174 21.43 -12.44 24.48
N LYS A 175 21.74 -13.34 23.55
CA LYS A 175 23.12 -13.73 23.23
C LYS A 175 23.70 -12.77 22.19
N GLY A 176 23.92 -11.52 22.59
CA GLY A 176 24.77 -10.56 21.88
C GLY A 176 24.32 -9.10 21.99
N ASP A 177 25.23 -8.13 21.87
CA ASP A 177 24.85 -6.71 21.90
C ASP A 177 24.20 -6.30 20.59
N ILE A 178 23.11 -5.55 20.66
CA ILE A 178 22.31 -5.13 19.50
C ILE A 178 22.68 -3.69 19.12
N THR A 179 23.18 -3.50 17.89
CA THR A 179 23.39 -2.15 17.32
C THR A 179 22.53 -1.98 16.08
N VAL A 180 21.59 -1.03 16.11
CA VAL A 180 20.77 -0.65 14.94
C VAL A 180 21.29 0.65 14.36
N THR A 181 21.62 0.67 13.07
CA THR A 181 22.14 1.86 12.39
C THR A 181 21.10 2.38 11.39
N ALA A 182 20.71 3.64 11.43
CA ALA A 182 19.76 4.18 10.44
C ALA A 182 20.35 4.09 9.01
N ALA A 183 19.53 3.80 7.99
CA ALA A 183 19.93 3.95 6.60
C ALA A 183 19.45 5.27 6.03
N ASP A 184 20.35 5.92 5.31
CA ASP A 184 20.01 7.03 4.43
C ASP A 184 19.14 6.54 3.26
N ALA A 185 18.09 7.30 3.00
CA ALA A 185 17.05 7.02 2.02
C ALA A 185 17.49 7.40 0.60
N ASP A 186 18.62 6.90 0.12
CA ASP A 186 18.96 7.05 -1.29
C ASP A 186 18.29 5.99 -2.17
N HIS A 187 18.02 6.40 -3.41
CA HIS A 187 17.12 5.77 -4.40
C HIS A 187 17.42 4.31 -4.81
N ASP A 188 18.45 3.67 -4.23
CA ASP A 188 18.93 2.32 -4.58
C ASP A 188 18.95 1.33 -3.41
N GLY A 189 18.02 1.46 -2.47
CA GLY A 189 17.81 0.45 -1.43
C GLY A 189 18.90 0.51 -0.36
N GLY A 190 18.75 1.49 0.55
CA GLY A 190 19.53 1.53 1.78
C GLY A 190 19.43 0.19 2.54
N ALA A 191 20.58 -0.39 2.88
CA ALA A 191 20.67 -1.59 3.69
C ALA A 191 21.04 -1.21 5.12
N ILE A 192 20.22 -1.63 6.09
CA ILE A 192 20.45 -1.33 7.51
C ILE A 192 21.07 -2.51 8.22
N LYS A 193 22.14 -2.25 8.97
CA LYS A 193 22.92 -3.23 9.72
C LYS A 193 22.46 -3.36 11.18
N PHE A 194 22.18 -4.59 11.60
CA PHE A 194 21.96 -5.02 12.98
C PHE A 194 23.10 -5.92 13.38
N LYS A 195 24.05 -5.49 14.21
CA LYS A 195 25.15 -6.38 14.66
C LYS A 195 24.80 -7.00 16.02
N MET A 196 25.01 -8.30 16.18
CA MET A 196 25.09 -9.08 17.43
C MET A 196 26.56 -9.34 17.76
N SER A 197 27.10 -8.78 18.85
CA SER A 197 28.46 -9.12 19.33
C SER A 197 28.50 -10.43 20.12
#